data_AF-T1GMY9-F1
#
_entry.id   AF-T1GMY9-F1
#
_cell.length_a   1.000
_cell.length_b   1.000
_cell.length_c   1.000
_cell.angle_alpha   90.00
_cell.angle_beta   90.00
_cell.angle_gamma   90.00
#
_symmetry.space_group_name_H-M   'P 1'
#
loop_
_entity.id
_entity.type
_entity.pdbx_description
1 polymer ?
#
loop_
_entity_poly.entity_id
_entity_poly.type
_entity_poly.pdbx_seq_one_letter_code
_entity_poly.pdbx_strand_id
1 'polypeptide(L)'
;MEVVNYLLFITVLTIHQIAGLPSDESTFNYVSTASQIIATNLLKHHKSETTNNVFSPLAVADILAILAEGSEGKTFEEFSSV
;
A
#
# COMPACT_ATOMS: atom_id res chain seq x y z
N MET A 1 -21.00 5.48 33.95
CA MET A 1 -21.65 4.57 32.99
C MET A 1 -21.23 4.86 31.55
N GLU A 2 -21.02 6.13 31.16
CA GLU A 2 -20.65 6.48 29.78
C GLU A 2 -19.23 6.06 29.35
N VAL A 3 -18.23 6.16 30.24
CA VAL A 3 -16.84 5.78 29.91
C VAL A 3 -16.72 4.30 29.53
N VAL A 4 -17.49 3.45 30.19
CA VAL A 4 -17.52 1.99 29.92
C VAL A 4 -18.13 1.71 28.55
N ASN A 5 -19.19 2.42 28.17
CA ASN A 5 -19.79 2.29 26.85
C ASN A 5 -18.87 2.80 25.73
N TYR A 6 -18.13 3.90 25.97
CA TYR A 6 -17.18 4.42 24.98
C TYR A 6 -16.01 3.45 24.76
N LEU A 7 -15.48 2.87 25.83
CA LEU A 7 -14.45 1.84 25.73
C LEU A 7 -14.95 0.59 25.00
N LEU A 8 -16.20 0.18 25.24
CA LEU A 8 -16.82 -0.96 24.56
C LEU A 8 -17.07 -0.67 23.07
N PHE A 9 -17.37 0.58 22.72
CA PHE A 9 -17.51 1.00 21.33
C PHE A 9 -16.17 0.99 20.58
N ILE A 10 -15.09 1.46 21.22
CA ILE A 10 -13.75 1.45 20.63
C ILE A 10 -13.26 0.02 20.39
N THR A 11 -13.46 -0.89 21.36
CA THR A 11 -13.02 -2.28 21.22
C THR A 11 -13.80 -3.01 20.13
N VAL A 12 -15.10 -2.77 19.99
CA VAL A 12 -15.90 -3.37 18.90
C VAL A 12 -15.48 -2.83 17.52
N LEU A 13 -15.13 -1.54 17.44
CA LEU A 13 -14.70 -0.91 16.19
C LEU A 13 -13.32 -1.41 15.74
N THR A 14 -12.37 -1.62 16.66
CA THR A 14 -11.06 -2.17 16.32
C THR A 14 -11.12 -3.64 15.92
N ILE A 15 -11.98 -4.45 16.56
CA ILE A 15 -12.17 -5.86 16.19
C ILE A 15 -12.76 -6.01 14.77
N HIS A 16 -13.69 -5.12 14.38
CA HIS A 16 -14.25 -5.13 13.02
C HIS A 16 -13.23 -4.78 11.93
N GLN A 17 -12.24 -3.94 12.23
CA GLN A 17 -11.23 -3.51 11.26
C GLN A 17 -10.15 -4.59 11.01
N ILE A 18 -9.91 -5.48 11.99
CA ILE A 18 -8.85 -6.49 11.93
C ILE A 18 -9.35 -7.83 11.38
N ALA A 19 -10.64 -8.13 11.52
CA ALA A 19 -11.22 -9.42 11.12
C ALA A 19 -11.34 -9.63 9.60
N GLY A 20 -11.13 -8.61 8.78
CA GLY A 20 -11.24 -8.66 7.31
C GLY A 20 -9.92 -8.50 6.56
N LEU A 21 -8.80 -8.31 7.24
CA LEU A 21 -7.50 -8.19 6.59
C LEU A 21 -7.00 -9.60 6.22
N PRO A 22 -6.66 -9.88 4.96
CA PRO A 22 -5.98 -11.12 4.61
C PRO A 22 -4.66 -11.17 5.39
N SER A 23 -4.61 -12.01 6.43
CA SER A 23 -3.44 -12.22 7.27
C SER A 23 -2.45 -13.19 6.62
N ASP A 24 -2.41 -13.20 5.28
CA ASP A 24 -1.45 -14.00 4.56
C ASP A 24 -0.13 -13.20 4.53
N GLU A 25 0.86 -13.67 5.26
CA GLU A 25 2.21 -13.09 5.23
C GLU A 25 2.72 -12.96 3.79
N SER A 26 2.29 -13.84 2.87
CA SER A 26 2.66 -13.78 1.46
C SER A 26 2.22 -12.46 0.80
N THR A 27 1.01 -11.98 1.11
CA THR A 27 0.42 -10.76 0.55
C THR A 27 1.08 -9.52 1.14
N PHE A 28 1.36 -9.55 2.45
CA PHE A 28 2.05 -8.46 3.13
C PHE A 28 3.51 -8.32 2.65
N ASN A 29 4.18 -9.45 2.43
CA ASN A 29 5.54 -9.48 1.88
C ASN A 29 5.58 -8.99 0.43
N TYR A 30 4.56 -9.31 -0.38
CA TYR A 30 4.48 -8.83 -1.76
C TYR A 30 4.31 -7.31 -1.84
N VAL A 31 3.33 -6.74 -1.13
CA VAL A 31 3.08 -5.28 -1.12
C VAL A 31 4.29 -4.51 -0.58
N SER A 32 4.92 -5.03 0.48
CA SER A 32 6.15 -4.47 1.04
C SER A 32 7.31 -4.48 0.02
N THR A 33 7.53 -5.62 -0.65
CA THR A 33 8.59 -5.80 -1.65
C THR A 33 8.38 -4.90 -2.86
N ALA A 34 7.16 -4.88 -3.42
CA ALA A 34 6.80 -4.02 -4.55
C ALA A 34 6.99 -2.54 -4.19
N SER A 35 6.49 -2.12 -3.02
CA SER A 35 6.67 -0.75 -2.53
C SER A 35 8.14 -0.37 -2.36
N GLN A 36 8.99 -1.30 -1.89
CA GLN A 36 10.43 -1.07 -1.73
C GLN A 36 11.17 -0.98 -3.07
N ILE A 37 10.80 -1.78 -4.06
CA ILE A 37 11.33 -1.70 -5.43
C ILE A 37 10.94 -0.36 -6.05
N ILE A 38 9.66 0.03 -5.95
CA ILE A 38 9.15 1.31 -6.44
C ILE A 38 9.84 2.47 -5.73
N ALA A 39 10.00 2.41 -4.41
CA ALA A 39 10.71 3.41 -3.63
C ALA A 39 12.14 3.59 -4.12
N THR A 40 12.86 2.48 -4.32
CA THR A 40 14.25 2.49 -4.77
C THR A 40 14.38 3.10 -6.16
N ASN A 41 13.47 2.75 -7.08
CA ASN A 41 13.49 3.28 -8.44
C ASN A 41 13.09 4.76 -8.50
N LEU A 42 12.08 5.19 -7.72
CA LEU A 42 11.70 6.59 -7.59
C LEU A 42 12.82 7.45 -7.00
N LEU A 43 13.43 7.01 -5.88
CA LEU A 43 14.51 7.76 -5.23
C LEU A 43 15.74 7.90 -6.14
N LYS A 44 16.10 6.84 -6.87
CA LYS A 44 17.25 6.87 -7.80
C LYS A 44 17.03 7.85 -8.95
N HIS A 45 15.82 7.91 -9.51
CA HIS A 45 15.53 8.77 -10.67
C HIS A 45 15.21 10.23 -10.30
N HIS A 46 14.78 10.50 -9.07
CA HIS A 46 14.43 11.85 -8.61
C HIS A 46 15.39 12.44 -7.59
N LYS A 47 16.66 12.00 -7.60
CA LYS A 47 17.72 12.58 -6.78
C LYS A 47 18.07 13.98 -7.33
N SER A 48 17.42 15.01 -6.78
CA SER A 48 17.79 16.40 -6.97
C SER A 48 18.74 16.80 -5.86
N GLU A 49 19.94 17.27 -6.21
CA GLU A 49 20.93 17.74 -5.21
C GLU A 49 20.58 19.12 -4.62
N THR A 50 19.57 19.79 -5.17
CA THR A 50 19.27 21.21 -4.85
C THR A 50 17.87 21.44 -4.28
N THR A 51 17.02 20.42 -4.25
CA THR A 51 15.62 20.54 -3.82
C THR A 51 15.17 19.36 -2.99
N ASN A 52 14.35 19.61 -1.97
CA ASN A 52 13.74 18.55 -1.17
C ASN A 52 12.59 17.92 -1.95
N ASN A 53 12.63 16.60 -2.12
CA ASN A 53 11.58 15.84 -2.79
C ASN A 53 10.98 14.83 -1.80
N VAL A 54 9.65 14.75 -1.76
CA VAL A 54 8.90 13.81 -0.91
C VAL A 54 8.04 12.95 -1.81
N PHE A 55 8.12 11.64 -1.64
CA PHE A 55 7.34 10.65 -2.38
C PHE A 55 6.69 9.68 -1.39
N SER A 56 5.51 9.15 -1.76
CA SER A 56 4.88 8.03 -1.08
C SER A 56 4.93 6.80 -2.00
N PRO A 57 5.93 5.92 -1.85
CA PRO A 57 6.06 4.73 -2.69
C PRO A 57 4.84 3.80 -2.61
N LEU A 58 4.22 3.72 -1.43
CA LEU A 58 2.99 2.97 -1.22
C LEU A 58 1.84 3.54 -2.05
N ALA A 59 1.63 4.86 -2.03
CA ALA A 59 0.57 5.48 -2.83
C ALA A 59 0.78 5.29 -4.34
N VAL A 60 2.04 5.27 -4.80
CA VAL A 60 2.36 4.97 -6.20
C VAL A 60 2.05 3.51 -6.51
N ALA A 61 2.45 2.57 -5.65
CA ALA A 61 2.13 1.15 -5.80
C ALA A 61 0.61 0.90 -5.86
N ASP A 62 -0.16 1.54 -4.97
CA ASP A 62 -1.62 1.43 -4.93
C ASP A 62 -2.27 1.91 -6.23
N ILE A 63 -1.86 3.07 -6.74
CA ILE A 63 -2.40 3.61 -7.99
C ILE A 63 -2.05 2.71 -9.17
N LEU A 64 -0.82 2.20 -9.23
CA LEU A 64 -0.41 1.28 -10.30
C LEU A 64 -1.19 -0.03 -10.26
N ALA A 65 -1.48 -0.57 -9.06
CA ALA A 65 -2.32 -1.76 -8.91
C ALA A 65 -3.76 -1.51 -9.39
N ILE A 66 -4.35 -0.35 -9.07
CA ILE A 66 -5.68 0.02 -9.56
C ILE A 66 -5.69 0.13 -11.10
N LEU A 67 -4.65 0.73 -11.68
CA LEU A 67 -4.51 0.83 -13.14
C LEU A 67 -4.31 -0.54 -13.80
N ALA A 68 -3.58 -1.44 -13.14
CA ALA A 68 -3.38 -2.80 -13.60
C ALA A 68 -4.71 -3.56 -13.73
N GLU A 69 -5.60 -3.45 -12.74
CA GLU A 69 -6.91 -4.12 -12.74
C GLU A 69 -7.78 -3.72 -13.96
N GLY A 70 -7.61 -2.50 -14.47
CA GLY A 70 -8.30 -2.00 -15.67
C GLY A 70 -7.53 -2.18 -16.97
N SER A 71 -6.34 -2.78 -16.94
CA SER A 71 -5.46 -2.94 -18.10
C SER A 71 -5.61 -4.32 -18.73
N GLU A 72 -5.31 -4.42 -20.03
CA GLU A 72 -5.43 -5.67 -20.78
C GLU A 72 -4.18 -5.96 -21.64
N GLY A 73 -4.00 -7.24 -21.97
CA GLY A 73 -2.93 -7.71 -22.84
C GLY A 73 -1.53 -7.31 -22.34
N LYS A 74 -0.72 -6.76 -23.24
CA LYS A 74 0.68 -6.40 -22.95
C LYS A 74 0.84 -5.38 -21.83
N THR A 75 -0.14 -4.50 -21.64
CA THR A 75 -0.09 -3.49 -20.58
C THR A 75 -0.29 -4.12 -19.20
N PHE A 76 -1.19 -5.09 -19.08
CA PHE A 76 -1.34 -5.88 -17.85
C PHE A 76 -0.08 -6.69 -17.54
N GLU A 77 0.53 -7.28 -18.58
CA GLU A 77 1.78 -8.03 -18.44
C GLU A 77 2.92 -7.14 -17.91
N GLU A 78 3.03 -5.88 -18.37
CA GLU A 78 4.02 -4.92 -17.84
C GLU A 78 3.77 -4.54 -16.38
N PHE A 79 2.53 -4.38 -15.95
CA PHE A 79 2.21 -4.15 -14.53
C PHE A 79 2.54 -5.36 -13.64
N SER A 80 2.43 -6.56 -14.21
CA SER A 80 2.71 -7.82 -13.52
C SER A 80 4.20 -8.19 -13.53
N SER A 81 5.02 -7.54 -14.38
CA SER A 81 6.45 -7.78 -14.48
C SER A 81 7.22 -6.96 -13.43
N VAL A 82 6.99 -7.28 -12.16
CA VAL A 82 7.76 -6.74 -11.02
C VAL A 82 8.75 -7.78 -10.52
#